data_AF-A0A7C4BYF5-F1
#
_entry.id   AF-A0A7C4BYF5-F1
#
_cell.length_a   1.000
_cell.length_b   1.000
_cell.length_c   1.000
_cell.angle_alpha   90.00
_cell.angle_beta   90.00
_cell.angle_gamma   90.00
#
_symmetry.space_group_name_H-M   'P 1'
#
loop_
_entity.id
_entity.type
_entity.pdbx_description
1 polymer ?
#
loop_
_entity_poly.entity_id
_entity_poly.type
_entity_poly.pdbx_seq_one_letter_code
_entity_poly.pdbx_strand_id
1 'polypeptide(L)' 'MRVEFNGEKLGDTLRASRVRETGHPPAHCIPEVDGKMEFLRPKASRSFCEYKGEACDGDLHAGAGTSIAAAWG' A
#
# COMPACT_ATOMS: atom_id res chain seq x y z
N MET A 1 4.77 9.07 -9.56
CA MET A 1 4.46 8.97 -8.13
C MET A 1 5.51 8.09 -7.48
N ARG A 2 6.13 8.57 -6.40
CA ARG A 2 7.12 7.82 -5.65
C ARG A 2 6.56 7.50 -4.26
N VAL A 3 6.83 6.30 -3.78
CA VAL A 3 6.49 5.84 -2.43
C VAL A 3 7.79 5.49 -1.72
N GLU A 4 8.01 6.10 -0.56
CA GLU A 4 9.23 5.95 0.24
C GLU A 4 8.87 5.78 1.71
N PHE A 5 9.62 4.96 2.43
CA PHE A 5 9.46 4.77 3.88
C PHE A 5 10.85 4.72 4.53
N ASN A 6 11.06 5.54 5.56
CA ASN A 6 12.35 5.66 6.24
C ASN A 6 13.56 5.86 5.30
N GLY A 7 13.38 6.61 4.21
CA GLY A 7 14.41 6.87 3.20
C GLY A 7 14.61 5.72 2.19
N GLU A 8 13.88 4.61 2.33
CA GLU A 8 13.90 3.50 1.39
C GLU A 8 12.80 3.68 0.34
N LYS A 9 13.18 3.70 -0.93
CA LYS A 9 12.22 3.78 -2.04
C LYS A 9 11.53 2.44 -2.23
N LEU A 10 10.23 2.40 -1.92
CA LEU A 10 9.37 1.23 -2.03
C LEU A 10 8.76 1.09 -3.42
N GLY A 11 8.59 2.18 -4.16
CA GLY A 11 8.04 2.14 -5.51
C GLY A 11 8.19 3.47 -6.23
N ASP A 12 8.28 3.42 -7.54
CA ASP A 12 8.28 4.61 -8.41
C ASP A 12 7.53 4.26 -9.70
N THR A 13 6.37 4.88 -9.90
CA THR A 13 5.50 4.56 -11.05
C THR A 13 4.88 5.82 -11.65
N LEU A 14 4.67 5.79 -12.96
CA LEU A 14 3.83 6.76 -13.66
C LEU A 14 2.38 6.26 -13.84
N ARG A 15 2.11 5.01 -13.44
CA ARG A 15 0.82 4.32 -13.61
C ARG A 15 -0.02 4.27 -12.34
N ALA A 16 0.30 5.14 -11.36
CA ALA A 16 -0.46 5.22 -10.12
C ALA A 16 -1.90 5.65 -10.40
N SER A 17 -2.85 4.93 -9.80
CA SER A 17 -4.27 5.29 -9.82
C SER A 17 -4.63 6.00 -8.52
N ARG A 18 -5.45 7.04 -8.62
CA ARG A 18 -5.93 7.81 -7.46
C ARG A 18 -7.39 7.47 -7.21
N VAL A 19 -7.66 6.88 -6.05
CA VAL A 19 -9.02 6.57 -5.59
C VAL A 19 -9.49 7.71 -4.70
N ARG A 20 -10.64 8.27 -5.03
CA ARG A 20 -11.28 9.32 -4.23
C ARG A 20 -12.62 8.81 -3.74
N GLU A 21 -12.70 8.55 -2.45
CA GLU A 21 -13.97 8.29 -1.77
C GLU A 21 -14.42 9.56 -1.06
N THR A 22 -15.71 9.89 -1.19
CA THR A 22 -16.29 11.07 -0.56
C THR A 22 -16.07 11.01 0.95
N GLY A 23 -15.59 12.11 1.54
CA GLY A 23 -15.30 12.20 2.97
C GLY A 23 -13.96 11.62 3.41
N HIS A 24 -13.17 11.01 2.52
CA HIS A 24 -11.87 10.43 2.85
C HIS A 24 -10.72 11.13 2.09
N PRO A 25 -9.51 11.17 2.68
CA PRO A 25 -8.32 11.53 1.93
C PRO A 25 -8.14 10.62 0.71
N PRO A 26 -7.66 11.16 -0.42
CA PRO A 26 -7.45 10.37 -1.63
C PRO A 26 -6.40 9.28 -1.39
N ALA A 27 -6.77 8.04 -1.65
CA ALA A 27 -5.86 6.91 -1.69
C ALA A 27 -5.14 6.83 -3.04
N HIS A 28 -3.92 6.32 -3.05
CA HIS A 28 -3.15 6.12 -4.26
C HIS A 28 -2.71 4.66 -4.34
N CYS A 29 -3.10 3.99 -5.41
CA CYS A 29 -2.73 2.61 -5.68
C CYS A 29 -1.64 2.59 -6.76
N ILE A 30 -0.56 1.86 -6.50
CA ILE A 30 0.49 1.61 -7.49
C ILE A 30 0.40 0.15 -7.96
N PRO A 31 0.75 -0.16 -9.22
CA PRO A 31 0.83 -1.54 -9.66
C PRO A 31 1.88 -2.33 -8.85
N GLU A 32 1.57 -3.58 -8.50
CA GLU A 32 2.49 -4.46 -7.76
C GLU A 32 3.85 -4.62 -8.46
N VAL A 33 3.85 -4.62 -9.80
CA VAL A 33 5.05 -4.73 -10.65
C VAL A 33 6.01 -3.54 -10.47
N ASP A 34 5.47 -2.37 -10.11
CA ASP A 34 6.26 -1.16 -9.88
C ASP A 34 6.59 -0.95 -8.39
N GLY A 35 6.05 -1.81 -7.52
CA GLY A 35 6.28 -1.84 -6.08
C GLY A 35 7.31 -2.90 -5.70
N LYS A 36 8.10 -2.60 -4.67
CA LYS A 36 9.02 -3.56 -4.05
C LYS A 36 8.27 -4.40 -3.04
N MET A 37 7.59 -5.43 -3.54
CA MET A 37 6.81 -6.37 -2.73
C MET A 37 7.67 -7.15 -1.72
N GLU A 38 9.01 -7.16 -1.87
CA GLU A 38 9.95 -7.74 -0.91
C GLU A 38 9.86 -7.13 0.49
N PHE A 39 9.46 -5.86 0.59
CA PHE A 39 9.27 -5.14 1.85
C PHE A 39 7.86 -5.32 2.42
N LEU A 40 6.93 -5.86 1.64
CA LEU A 40 5.57 -6.10 2.06
C LEU A 40 5.41 -7.53 2.58
N ARG A 41 4.80 -7.66 3.74
CA ARG A 41 4.41 -8.93 4.35
C ARG A 41 2.90 -8.94 4.48
N PRO A 42 2.18 -9.68 3.62
CA PRO A 42 0.72 -9.76 3.72
C PRO A 42 0.34 -10.40 5.04
N LYS A 43 -0.65 -9.81 5.72
CA LYS A 43 -1.23 -10.40 6.92
C LYS A 43 -2.37 -11.33 6.52
N ALA A 44 -2.67 -12.28 7.41
CA ALA A 44 -3.87 -13.10 7.27
C ALA A 44 -5.16 -12.30 7.52
N SER A 45 -5.05 -11.10 8.11
CA SER A 45 -6.19 -10.22 8.36
C SER A 45 -6.71 -9.63 7.06
N ARG A 46 -8.00 -9.84 6.83
CA ARG A 46 -8.76 -9.29 5.71
C ARG A 46 -9.74 -8.26 6.24
N SER A 47 -9.78 -7.13 5.57
CA SER A 47 -10.69 -6.03 5.84
C SER A 47 -11.70 -5.96 4.70
N PHE A 48 -12.99 -5.90 5.01
CA PHE A 48 -14.04 -5.81 3.99
C PHE A 48 -14.62 -4.40 3.94
N CYS A 49 -14.69 -3.84 2.75
CA CYS A 49 -15.39 -2.59 2.47
C CYS A 49 -16.47 -2.85 1.42
N GLU A 50 -17.70 -2.39 1.67
CA GLU A 50 -18.83 -2.56 0.75
C GLU A 50 -18.60 -1.97 -0.66
N TYR A 51 -17.69 -0.99 -0.79
CA TYR A 51 -17.35 -0.34 -2.06
C TYR A 51 -16.11 -0.93 -2.75
N LYS A 52 -15.14 -1.42 -1.98
CA LYS A 52 -13.82 -1.85 -2.49
C LYS A 52 -13.64 -3.37 -2.48
N GLY A 53 -14.54 -4.09 -1.82
CA GLY A 53 -14.45 -5.53 -1.63
C GLY A 53 -13.57 -5.91 -0.44
N GLU A 54 -13.02 -7.13 -0.51
CA GLU A 54 -12.05 -7.62 0.45
C GLU A 54 -10.66 -7.04 0.13
N ALA A 55 -9.95 -6.59 1.15
CA ALA A 55 -8.56 -6.15 1.07
C ALA A 55 -7.75 -6.91 2.13
N CYS A 56 -6.57 -7.39 1.74
CA CYS A 56 -5.58 -7.94 2.67
C CYS A 56 -4.67 -6.82 3.14
N ASP A 57 -4.64 -6.59 4.44
CA ASP A 57 -3.68 -5.66 5.05
C ASP A 57 -2.28 -6.26 5.03
N GLY A 58 -1.26 -5.44 4.79
CA GLY A 58 0.15 -5.83 4.74
C GLY A 58 1.00 -4.99 5.68
N ASP A 59 1.91 -5.64 6.39
CA ASP A 59 2.95 -4.96 7.16
C ASP A 59 4.11 -4.61 6.23
N LEU A 60 4.61 -3.38 6.36
CA LEU A 60 5.76 -2.91 5.60
C LEU A 60 7.00 -2.98 6.49
N HIS A 61 8.01 -3.72 6.03
CA HIS A 61 9.31 -3.86 6.67
C HIS A 61 10.36 -3.25 5.76
N ALA A 62 10.92 -2.10 6.13
CA ALA A 62 11.98 -1.45 5.36
C ALA A 62 12.99 -0.77 6.31
N GLY A 63 14.28 -0.98 6.04
CA GLY A 63 15.37 -0.58 6.92
C GLY A 63 15.17 -0.96 8.39
N ALA A 64 15.25 0.03 9.29
CA ALA A 64 15.21 -0.16 10.76
C ALA A 64 13.80 -0.14 11.37
N GLY A 65 12.72 -0.17 10.56
CA GLY A 65 11.36 -0.01 11.07
C GLY A 65 10.33 -0.89 10.38
N THR A 66 9.29 -1.22 11.14
CA THR A 66 8.09 -1.89 10.63
C THR A 66 6.91 -0.92 10.74
N SER A 67 6.17 -0.74 9.65
CA SER A 67 4.87 -0.05 9.67
C SER A 67 3.76 -1.08 9.55
N ILE A 68 2.87 -1.10 10.53
CA ILE A 68 1.82 -2.10 10.65
C ILE A 68 0.61 -1.70 9.80
N ALA A 69 0.05 -2.65 9.05
CA ALA A 69 -1.09 -2.41 8.15
C ALA A 69 -0.88 -1.18 7.23
N ALA A 70 0.32 -1.08 6.66
CA ALA A 70 0.77 0.08 5.89
C ALA A 70 0.43 0.00 4.40
N ALA A 71 -0.08 -1.15 3.95
CA ALA A 71 -0.59 -1.35 2.60
C ALA A 71 -1.81 -2.28 2.63
N TRP A 72 -2.66 -2.16 1.60
CA TRP A 72 -3.81 -3.01 1.37
C TRP A 72 -3.85 -3.43 -0.11
N GLY A 73 -4.32 -4.65 -0.38
CA GLY A 73 -4.40 -5.21 -1.75
C GLY A 73 -5.47 -6.28 -1.88
#